data_AF-A0A8N5F2F1-F1
#
_entry.id   AF-A0A8N5F2F1-F1
#
_cell.length_a   1.000
_cell.length_b   1.000
_cell.length_c   1.000
_cell.angle_alpha   90.00
_cell.angle_beta   90.00
_cell.angle_gamma   90.00
#
_symmetry.space_group_name_H-M   'P 1'
#
loop_
_entity.id
_entity.type
_entity.pdbx_description
1 polymer ?
#
loop_
_entity_poly.entity_id
_entity_poly.type
_entity_poly.pdbx_seq_one_letter_code
_entity_poly.pdbx_strand_id
1 'polypeptide(L)' 'MAVLAGNSAETCYSKYGAVSLKGNFCHEMALRIVLHSLDLRANCYQRFVVPLLSVSADFYVRVFVRVFTGQAKVKASS' A
#
# COMPACT_ATOMS: atom_id res chain seq x y z
N MET A 1 -7.55 -7.32 8.64
CA MET A 1 -6.15 -7.08 9.09
C MET A 1 -5.25 -8.31 9.28
N ALA A 2 -5.76 -9.56 9.36
CA ALA A 2 -4.95 -10.72 9.76
C ALA A 2 -3.62 -10.92 8.99
N VAL A 3 -3.63 -10.76 7.66
CA VAL A 3 -2.41 -10.93 6.83
C VAL A 3 -1.47 -9.72 6.91
N LEU A 4 -2.04 -8.51 7.05
CA LEU A 4 -1.30 -7.25 7.06
C LEU A 4 -0.77 -6.87 8.45
N ALA A 5 -1.25 -7.52 9.52
CA ALA A 5 -0.82 -7.31 10.89
C ALA A 5 0.29 -8.28 11.37
N GLY A 6 0.93 -8.98 10.43
CA GLY A 6 2.07 -9.87 10.72
C GLY A 6 1.71 -11.29 11.17
N ASN A 7 0.45 -11.73 11.00
CA ASN A 7 0.07 -13.12 11.34
C ASN A 7 0.53 -14.13 10.28
N SER A 8 0.71 -13.70 9.03
CA SER A 8 1.21 -14.55 7.93
C SER A 8 2.01 -13.69 6.95
N ALA A 9 3.30 -13.53 7.25
CA ALA A 9 4.24 -12.73 6.45
C ALA A 9 4.35 -13.24 5.00
N GLU A 10 4.34 -14.57 4.79
CA GLU A 10 4.40 -15.18 3.47
C GLU A 10 3.19 -14.84 2.59
N THR A 11 1.98 -14.85 3.17
CA THR A 11 0.76 -14.48 2.45
C THR A 11 0.73 -12.99 2.12
N CYS A 12 1.29 -12.14 3.00
CA CYS A 12 1.43 -10.71 2.76
C CYS A 12 2.39 -10.46 1.58
N TYR A 13 3.52 -11.17 1.57
CA TYR A 13 4.50 -11.08 0.50
C TYR A 13 3.93 -11.55 -0.84
N SER A 14 3.24 -12.69 -0.85
CA SER A 14 2.62 -13.23 -2.08
C SER A 14 1.57 -12.31 -2.69
N LYS A 15 0.78 -11.60 -1.87
CA LYS A 15 -0.32 -10.74 -2.35
C LYS A 15 0.10 -9.30 -2.65
N TYR A 16 1.00 -8.74 -1.85
CA TYR A 16 1.33 -7.31 -1.87
C TYR A 16 2.80 -7.02 -2.16
N GLY A 17 3.65 -8.04 -2.30
CA GLY A 17 5.10 -7.88 -2.54
C GLY A 17 5.86 -7.32 -1.34
N ALA A 18 5.26 -7.28 -0.15
CA ALA A 18 5.85 -6.70 1.05
C ALA A 18 5.60 -7.57 2.29
N VAL A 19 6.50 -7.46 3.26
CA VAL A 19 6.43 -8.23 4.52
C VAL A 19 5.76 -7.38 5.59
N SER A 20 4.68 -7.90 6.18
CA SER A 20 4.02 -7.28 7.33
C SER A 20 4.80 -7.56 8.61
N LEU A 21 5.08 -6.51 9.39
CA LEU A 21 5.72 -6.62 10.70
C LEU A 21 4.66 -6.66 11.81
N LYS A 22 4.83 -7.60 12.75
CA LYS A 22 3.99 -7.69 13.95
C LYS A 22 4.52 -6.74 15.02
N GLY A 23 3.71 -5.75 15.40
CA GLY A 23 4.07 -4.76 16.43
C GLY A 23 3.01 -3.68 16.57
N ASN A 24 3.22 -2.72 17.46
CA ASN A 24 2.27 -1.62 17.73
C ASN A 24 1.99 -0.73 16.50
N PHE A 25 2.88 -0.76 15.50
CA PHE A 25 2.78 -0.01 14.25
C PHE A 25 2.19 -0.83 13.09
N CYS A 26 1.64 -2.02 13.36
CA CYS A 26 1.14 -2.92 12.32
C CYS A 26 0.02 -2.30 11.46
N HIS A 27 -0.79 -1.42 12.05
CA HIS A 27 -1.85 -0.70 11.33
C HIS A 27 -1.30 0.31 10.32
N GLU A 28 -0.26 1.05 10.68
CA GLU A 28 0.40 2.00 9.78
C GLU A 28 1.18 1.25 8.70
N MET A 29 1.89 0.18 9.08
CA MET A 29 2.62 -0.68 8.14
C MET A 29 1.67 -1.26 7.09
N ALA A 30 0.50 -1.74 7.51
CA ALA A 30 -0.53 -2.23 6.61
C ALA A 30 -0.96 -1.16 5.58
N LEU A 31 -1.16 0.09 6.01
CA LEU A 31 -1.48 1.20 5.11
C LEU A 31 -0.36 1.45 4.10
N ARG A 32 0.90 1.44 4.53
CA ARG A 32 2.07 1.63 3.66
C ARG A 32 2.21 0.50 2.63
N ILE A 33 2.02 -0.74 3.05
CA ILE A 33 2.05 -1.91 2.15
C ILE A 33 1.00 -1.77 1.05
N VAL A 34 -0.24 -1.41 1.43
CA VAL A 34 -1.32 -1.22 0.45
C VAL A 34 -0.99 -0.07 -0.51
N LEU A 35 -0.52 1.07 -0.01
CA LEU A 35 -0.13 2.20 -0.86
C LEU A 35 0.98 1.83 -1.84
N HIS A 36 2.02 1.14 -1.35
CA HIS A 36 3.14 0.71 -2.18
C HIS A 36 2.70 -0.27 -3.28
N SER A 37 1.86 -1.25 -2.94
CA SER A 37 1.32 -2.20 -3.92
C SER A 37 0.47 -1.51 -5.00
N LEU A 38 -0.24 -0.44 -4.64
CA LEU A 38 -1.06 0.35 -5.55
C LEU A 38 -0.18 1.18 -6.49
N ASP A 39 0.88 1.80 -5.97
CA ASP A 39 1.81 2.59 -6.78
C ASP A 39 2.61 1.70 -7.75
N LEU A 40 3.14 0.56 -7.29
CA LEU A 40 3.79 -0.43 -8.14
C LEU A 40 2.89 -0.83 -9.32
N ARG A 41 1.61 -1.10 -9.05
CA ARG A 41 0.66 -1.48 -10.09
C ARG A 41 0.32 -0.32 -11.03
N ALA A 42 0.19 0.89 -10.51
CA ALA A 42 -0.08 2.09 -11.31
C ALA A 42 1.10 2.43 -12.24
N ASN A 43 2.34 2.24 -11.77
CA ASN A 43 3.55 2.49 -12.53
C ASN A 43 3.63 1.62 -13.81
N CYS A 44 3.14 0.38 -13.76
CA CYS A 44 3.00 -0.47 -14.97
C CYS A 44 2.12 0.17 -16.06
N TYR A 45 1.14 0.98 -15.68
CA TYR A 45 0.23 1.67 -16.61
C TYR A 45 0.62 3.13 -16.87
N GLN A 46 1.84 3.54 -16.51
CA GLN A 46 2.33 4.91 -16.68
C GLN A 46 1.46 5.96 -15.95
N ARG A 47 0.92 5.54 -14.80
CA ARG A 47 0.11 6.35 -13.89
C ARG A 47 0.81 6.44 -12.55
N PHE A 48 0.67 7.58 -11.86
CA PHE A 48 1.17 7.74 -10.51
C PHE A 48 0.02 8.00 -9.54
N VAL A 49 0.21 7.56 -8.30
CA VAL A 49 -0.81 7.57 -7.26
C VAL A 49 -0.45 8.62 -6.22
N VAL A 50 -1.36 9.56 -5.95
CA VAL A 50 -1.21 10.52 -4.86
C VAL A 50 -2.15 10.14 -3.73
N PRO A 51 -1.64 9.72 -2.55
CA PRO A 51 -2.48 9.47 -1.39
C PRO A 51 -3.06 10.78 -0.87
N LEU A 52 -4.38 10.82 -0.65
CA LEU A 52 -5.09 11.96 -0.06
C LEU A 52 -5.41 11.71 1.41
N LEU A 53 -5.88 10.50 1.74
CA LEU A 53 -6.28 10.13 3.09
C LEU A 53 -6.06 8.63 3.31
N SER A 54 -5.47 8.28 4.45
CA SER A 54 -5.24 6.90 4.88
C SER A 54 -5.84 6.72 6.27
N VAL A 55 -6.81 5.80 6.39
CA VAL A 55 -7.52 5.56 7.65
C VAL A 55 -7.41 4.08 8.01
N SER A 56 -6.95 3.79 9.23
CA SER A 56 -7.08 2.49 9.86
C SER A 56 -8.24 2.52 10.86
N ALA A 57 -9.25 1.68 10.66
CA ALA A 57 -10.39 1.57 11.57
C ALA A 57 -10.57 0.09 11.94
N ASP A 58 -10.30 -0.23 13.21
CA ASP A 58 -10.39 -1.53 13.88
C ASP A 58 -10.08 -2.78 13.03
N PHE A 59 -10.97 -3.17 12.11
CA PHE A 59 -10.85 -4.40 11.32
C PHE A 59 -10.44 -4.20 9.84
N TYR A 60 -10.42 -2.96 9.34
CA TYR A 60 -10.06 -2.65 7.95
C TYR A 60 -9.22 -1.37 7.80
N VAL A 61 -8.60 -1.25 6.64
CA VAL A 61 -7.85 -0.05 6.23
C VAL A 61 -8.48 0.51 4.96
N ARG A 62 -8.60 1.83 4.90
CA ARG A 62 -9.16 2.55 3.76
C ARG A 62 -8.18 3.63 3.32
N VAL A 63 -7.84 3.61 2.03
CA VAL A 63 -6.94 4.58 1.41
C VAL A 63 -7.66 5.26 0.27
N PHE A 64 -7.68 6.59 0.31
CA PHE A 64 -8.20 7.45 -0.73
C PHE A 64 -7.03 7.98 -1.53
N VAL A 65 -7.00 7.66 -2.81
CA VAL A 65 -5.93 8.04 -3.71
C VAL A 65 -6.48 8.79 -4.91
N ARG A 66 -5.71 9.73 -5.42
CA ARG A 66 -5.94 10.36 -6.72
C ARG A 66 -4.94 9.79 -7.72
N VAL A 67 -5.47 9.21 -8.80
CA VAL A 67 -4.66 8.66 -9.88
C VAL A 67 -4.50 9.71 -10.96
N PHE A 68 -3.27 9.95 -11.37
CA PHE A 68 -2.94 10.84 -12.47
C PHE A 68 -2.23 10.08 -13.58
N THR A 69 -2.48 10.49 -14.82
CA THR A 69 -1.80 9.98 -16.01
C THR A 69 -0.65 10.91 -16.38
N GLY A 70 0.58 10.40 -16.41
CA GLY A 70 1.75 11.20 -16.80
C GLY A 70 3.08 10.53 -16.46
N GLN A 71 3.84 10.17 -17.49
CA GLN A 71 5.13 9.46 -17.36
C GLN A 71 6.19 10.24 -16.55
N ALA A 72 6.18 11.57 -16.63
CA ALA A 72 7.21 12.40 -16.00
C ALA A 72 7.20 12.35 -14.46
N LYS A 73 6.01 12.19 -13.84
CA LYS A 73 5.87 12.12 -12.37
C LYS A 73 5.94 10.70 -11.81
N VAL A 74 5.73 9.68 -12.65
CA VAL A 74 5.86 8.26 -12.27
C VAL A 74 7.28 7.97 -11.75
N LYS A 75 8.31 8.47 -12.43
CA LYS A 75 9.72 8.29 -12.01
C LYS A 75 10.08 8.94 -10.67
N ALA A 76 9.30 9.91 -10.20
CA ALA A 76 9.52 10.56 -8.91
C ALA A 76 8.76 9.87 -7.75
N SER A 77 7.84 8.95 -8.08
CA SER A 77 6.98 8.23 -7.12
C SER A 77 7.50 6.83 -6.77
N SER A 78 8.36 6.26 -7.65
CA SER A 78 8.93 4.91 -7.53
C SER A 78 10.06 4.79 -6.51
#